data_AF-A8WQ13-F1
#
_entry.id   AF-A8WQ13-F1
#
_cell.length_a   1.000
_cell.length_b   1.000
_cell.length_c   1.000
_cell.angle_alpha   90.00
_cell.angle_beta   90.00
_cell.angle_gamma   90.00
#
_symmetry.space_group_name_H-M   'P 1'
#
loop_
_entity.id
_entity.type
_entity.pdbx_description
1 polymer ?
#
loop_
_entity_poly.entity_id
_entity_poly.type
_entity_poly.pdbx_seq_one_letter_code
_entity_poly.pdbx_strand_id
1 'polypeptide(L)'
;MKDFSPIHAFLSGHCYQLSVVFHFIISCNRFCAVWMPLKYSSVFSIKNTCWMISVNWIILGAVNRYFFVYVCPMKYDPQRRILAYDDTDLCDNIVWYGDFVKNSIVVCIFMIIDIMTVIKVRKVRLFSVNNKNKNNESISERERRFLKQTVSQGIVFMVELITWFSIDKITSNKVVIFLLSGYAFTLVHVLDGIIVLMFNPEIRSFLGCTKNKPIRNQVNISVNTTV
;
A
#
# COMPACT_ATOMS: atom_id res chain seq x y z
N MET A 1 8.06 20.24 -22.55
CA MET A 1 8.38 19.27 -21.46
C MET A 1 8.81 19.96 -20.16
N LYS A 2 9.66 21.01 -20.20
CA LYS A 2 10.08 21.72 -18.98
C LYS A 2 8.93 22.45 -18.25
N ASP A 3 8.00 23.06 -18.97
CA ASP A 3 6.97 23.92 -18.35
C ASP A 3 5.92 23.14 -17.54
N PHE A 4 5.68 21.86 -17.87
CA PHE A 4 4.76 20.97 -17.14
C PHE A 4 5.47 20.08 -16.11
N SER A 5 6.80 20.15 -16.02
CA SER A 5 7.59 19.28 -15.13
C SER A 5 7.21 19.40 -13.66
N PRO A 6 6.91 20.59 -13.10
CA PRO A 6 6.54 20.72 -11.69
C PRO A 6 5.17 20.11 -11.39
N ILE A 7 4.22 20.20 -12.33
CA ILE A 7 2.88 19.61 -12.18
C ILE A 7 2.97 18.09 -12.19
N HIS A 8 3.73 17.53 -13.14
CA HIS A 8 3.97 16.09 -13.19
C HIS A 8 4.66 15.58 -11.92
N ALA A 9 5.72 16.26 -11.48
CA ALA A 9 6.43 15.91 -10.25
C ALA A 9 5.51 15.93 -9.02
N PHE A 10 4.69 16.99 -8.89
CA PHE A 10 3.73 17.11 -7.80
C PHE A 10 2.69 15.99 -7.81
N LEU A 11 2.09 15.71 -8.97
CA LEU A 11 1.07 14.66 -9.09
C LEU A 11 1.66 13.27 -8.77
N SER A 12 2.82 12.95 -9.32
CA SER A 12 3.49 11.66 -9.07
C SER A 12 3.86 11.51 -7.60
N GLY A 13 4.47 12.53 -7.00
CA GLY A 13 4.80 12.53 -5.57
C GLY A 13 3.54 12.44 -4.70
N HIS A 14 2.46 13.15 -5.04
CA HIS A 14 1.22 13.09 -4.27
C HIS A 14 0.54 11.73 -4.35
N CYS A 15 0.45 11.13 -5.54
CA CYS A 15 -0.07 9.78 -5.75
C CYS A 15 0.71 8.74 -4.94
N TYR A 16 2.04 8.86 -4.92
CA TYR A 16 2.91 7.99 -4.14
C TYR A 16 2.58 8.07 -2.63
N GLN A 17 2.52 9.29 -2.09
CA GLN A 17 2.22 9.51 -0.68
C GLN A 17 0.83 8.98 -0.29
N LEU A 18 -0.17 9.20 -1.15
CA LEU A 18 -1.50 8.64 -0.97
C LEU A 18 -1.47 7.11 -0.96
N SER A 19 -0.72 6.50 -1.88
CA SER A 19 -0.57 5.05 -1.95
C SER A 19 -0.01 4.48 -0.64
N VAL A 20 1.08 5.05 -0.11
CA VAL A 20 1.69 4.60 1.15
C VAL A 20 0.71 4.71 2.32
N VAL A 21 -0.01 5.84 2.41
CA VAL A 21 -0.99 6.06 3.49
C VAL A 21 -2.22 5.16 3.33
N PHE A 22 -2.67 4.87 2.11
CA PHE A 22 -3.76 3.95 1.87
C PHE A 22 -3.38 2.51 2.20
N HIS A 23 -2.15 2.08 1.91
CA HIS A 23 -1.65 0.80 2.41
C HIS A 23 -1.73 0.74 3.94
N PHE A 24 -1.26 1.78 4.63
CA PHE A 24 -1.40 1.86 6.10
C PHE A 24 -2.87 1.80 6.58
N ILE A 25 -3.78 2.54 5.95
CA ILE A 25 -5.21 2.52 6.30
C ILE A 25 -5.82 1.12 6.05
N ILE A 26 -5.45 0.46 4.96
CA ILE A 26 -5.88 -0.91 4.65
C ILE A 26 -5.37 -1.89 5.71
N SER A 27 -4.12 -1.78 6.14
CA SER A 27 -3.56 -2.62 7.21
C SER A 27 -4.28 -2.37 8.54
N CYS A 28 -4.53 -1.11 8.90
CA CYS A 28 -5.32 -0.75 10.08
C CYS A 28 -6.76 -1.31 10.03
N ASN A 29 -7.40 -1.24 8.86
CA ASN A 29 -8.74 -1.80 8.64
C ASN A 29 -8.76 -3.30 8.93
N ARG A 30 -7.80 -4.05 8.38
CA ARG A 30 -7.67 -5.50 8.58
C ARG A 30 -7.35 -5.83 10.03
N PHE A 31 -6.44 -5.09 10.65
CA PHE A 31 -6.10 -5.26 12.05
C PHE A 31 -7.33 -5.07 12.95
N CYS A 32 -8.10 -3.99 12.72
CA CYS A 32 -9.30 -3.70 13.48
C CYS A 32 -10.36 -4.79 13.30
N ALA A 33 -10.55 -5.31 12.09
CA ALA A 33 -11.48 -6.41 11.82
C ALA A 33 -11.18 -7.67 12.64
N VAL A 34 -9.91 -7.95 12.90
CA VAL A 34 -9.46 -9.16 13.60
C VAL A 34 -9.36 -8.95 15.11
N TRP A 35 -8.82 -7.82 15.55
CA TRP A 35 -8.54 -7.55 16.96
C TRP A 35 -9.68 -6.85 17.70
N MET A 36 -10.54 -6.12 16.98
CA MET A 36 -11.64 -5.33 17.55
C MET A 36 -12.95 -5.52 16.78
N PRO A 37 -13.43 -6.78 16.59
CA PRO A 37 -14.58 -7.06 15.72
C PRO A 37 -15.86 -6.32 16.15
N LEU A 38 -16.07 -6.11 17.45
CA LEU A 38 -17.24 -5.40 17.98
C LEU A 38 -17.25 -3.90 17.65
N LYS A 39 -16.08 -3.30 17.43
CA LYS A 39 -15.94 -1.87 17.11
C LYS A 39 -15.68 -1.63 15.62
N TYR A 40 -15.35 -2.68 14.86
CA TYR A 40 -14.97 -2.57 13.45
C TYR A 40 -15.99 -1.80 12.61
N SER A 41 -17.28 -2.14 12.72
CA SER A 41 -18.34 -1.48 11.95
C SER A 41 -18.57 -0.01 12.32
N SER A 42 -18.16 0.40 13.53
CA SER A 42 -18.19 1.79 13.97
C SER A 42 -16.97 2.57 13.47
N VAL A 43 -15.78 1.95 13.43
CA VAL A 43 -14.54 2.60 12.99
C VAL A 43 -14.44 2.64 11.46
N PHE A 44 -14.57 1.49 10.80
CA PHE A 44 -14.45 1.32 9.35
C PHE A 44 -15.82 1.12 8.68
N SER A 45 -16.76 2.02 8.98
CA SER A 45 -18.00 2.13 8.23
C SER A 45 -17.74 2.77 6.85
N ILE A 46 -18.62 2.54 5.87
CA ILE A 46 -18.52 3.18 4.54
C ILE A 46 -18.36 4.70 4.66
N LYS A 47 -19.17 5.33 5.52
CA LYS A 47 -19.13 6.78 5.74
C LYS A 47 -17.77 7.22 6.29
N ASN A 48 -17.25 6.50 7.29
CA ASN A 48 -15.95 6.83 7.88
C ASN A 48 -14.80 6.58 6.91
N THR A 49 -14.84 5.50 6.14
CA THR A 49 -13.81 5.22 5.12
C THR A 49 -13.81 6.29 4.04
N CYS A 50 -14.97 6.72 3.53
CA CYS A 50 -15.05 7.86 2.61
C CYS A 50 -14.47 9.12 3.23
N TRP A 51 -14.82 9.42 4.49
CA TRP A 51 -14.27 10.56 5.22
C TRP A 51 -12.75 10.49 5.37
N MET A 52 -12.21 9.33 5.77
CA MET A 52 -10.76 9.09 5.88
C MET A 52 -10.05 9.32 4.54
N ILE A 53 -10.61 8.83 3.44
CA ILE A 53 -10.05 9.04 2.10
C ILE A 53 -10.04 10.54 1.78
N SER A 54 -11.17 11.23 1.90
CA SER A 54 -11.27 12.66 1.59
C SER A 54 -10.31 13.51 2.43
N VAL A 55 -10.22 13.23 3.73
CA VAL A 55 -9.30 13.94 4.63
C VAL A 55 -7.84 13.73 4.24
N ASN A 56 -7.44 12.51 3.88
CA ASN A 56 -6.06 12.24 3.45
C ASN A 56 -5.72 12.93 2.13
N TRP A 57 -6.64 12.96 1.16
CA TRP A 57 -6.45 13.73 -0.07
C TRP A 57 -6.20 15.22 0.21
N ILE A 58 -7.01 15.83 1.08
CA ILE A 58 -6.92 17.27 1.38
C ILE A 58 -5.64 17.57 2.18
N ILE A 59 -5.40 16.86 3.28
CA ILE A 59 -4.27 17.14 4.18
C ILE A 59 -2.95 16.86 3.47
N LEU A 60 -2.77 15.69 2.86
CA LEU A 60 -1.52 15.35 2.17
C LEU A 60 -1.34 16.24 0.94
N GLY A 61 -2.42 16.57 0.23
CA GLY A 61 -2.38 17.49 -0.91
C GLY A 61 -1.91 18.88 -0.51
N ALA A 62 -2.45 19.43 0.58
CA ALA A 62 -2.06 20.74 1.09
C ALA A 62 -0.60 20.77 1.58
N VAL A 63 -0.20 19.77 2.38
CA VAL A 63 1.17 19.65 2.92
C VAL A 63 2.18 19.48 1.78
N ASN A 64 1.95 18.54 0.86
CA ASN A 64 2.85 18.31 -0.26
C ASN A 64 2.93 19.52 -1.18
N ARG A 65 1.81 20.23 -1.39
CA ARG A 65 1.81 21.45 -2.21
C ARG A 65 2.65 22.55 -1.55
N TYR A 66 2.51 22.74 -0.24
CA TYR A 66 3.33 23.70 0.49
C TYR A 66 4.81 23.40 0.35
N PHE A 67 5.23 22.18 0.70
CA PHE A 67 6.65 21.83 0.69
C PHE A 67 7.25 21.67 -0.71
N PHE A 68 6.57 21.01 -1.65
CA PHE A 68 7.18 20.59 -2.93
C PHE A 68 6.77 21.44 -4.14
N VAL A 69 5.95 22.47 -3.95
CA VAL A 69 5.65 23.47 -4.99
C VAL A 69 6.11 24.86 -4.60
N TYR A 70 5.96 25.25 -3.31
CA TYR A 70 6.33 26.59 -2.85
C TYR A 70 7.71 26.67 -2.20
N VAL A 71 8.08 25.70 -1.36
CA VAL A 71 9.37 25.74 -0.62
C VAL A 71 10.50 25.13 -1.44
N CYS A 72 10.34 23.88 -1.87
CA CYS A 72 11.34 23.08 -2.58
C CYS A 72 10.74 22.53 -3.88
N PRO A 73 10.56 23.37 -4.91
CA PRO A 73 9.94 22.95 -6.15
C PRO A 73 10.82 21.94 -6.90
N MET A 74 10.24 20.78 -7.25
CA MET A 74 10.90 19.81 -8.11
C MET A 74 10.87 20.28 -9.57
N LYS A 75 12.03 20.44 -10.19
CA LYS A 75 12.18 20.95 -11.56
C LYS A 75 13.01 20.00 -12.41
N TYR A 76 12.84 20.09 -13.73
CA TYR A 76 13.67 19.32 -14.65
C TYR A 76 15.08 19.90 -14.71
N ASP A 77 16.06 19.14 -14.25
CA ASP A 77 17.48 19.44 -14.36
C ASP A 77 18.00 19.02 -15.75
N PRO A 78 18.38 19.97 -16.63
CA PRO A 78 18.89 19.65 -17.96
C PRO A 78 20.25 18.93 -17.96
N GLN A 79 21.07 19.10 -16.91
CA GLN A 79 22.41 18.52 -16.82
C GLN A 79 22.34 17.04 -16.44
N ARG A 80 21.52 16.72 -15.44
CA ARG A 80 21.28 15.36 -14.97
C ARG A 80 20.19 14.63 -15.77
N ARG A 81 19.37 15.38 -16.54
CA ARG A 81 18.20 14.92 -17.30
C ARG A 81 17.09 14.32 -16.44
N ILE A 82 17.03 14.67 -15.16
CA ILE A 82 16.07 14.14 -14.18
C ILE A 82 15.14 15.23 -13.65
N LEU A 83 14.07 14.83 -12.98
CA LEU A 83 13.35 15.72 -12.08
C LEU A 83 14.08 15.69 -10.74
N ALA A 84 14.52 16.84 -10.26
CA ALA A 84 15.25 16.97 -8.99
C ALA A 84 14.72 18.16 -8.19
N TYR A 85 14.91 18.09 -6.87
CA TYR A 85 14.69 19.22 -5.97
C TYR A 85 15.86 20.21 -6.08
N ASP A 86 15.65 21.45 -5.60
CA ASP A 86 16.72 22.43 -5.52
C ASP A 86 17.82 21.94 -4.56
N ASP A 87 19.09 22.02 -5.00
CA ASP A 87 20.28 21.51 -4.30
C ASP A 87 20.68 22.47 -3.16
N THR A 88 19.91 22.41 -2.06
CA THR A 88 20.10 23.24 -0.87
C THR A 88 19.92 22.38 0.39
N ASP A 89 20.68 22.67 1.45
CA ASP A 89 20.59 21.95 2.73
C ASP A 89 19.15 21.88 3.27
N LEU A 90 18.35 22.94 3.06
CA LEU A 90 16.96 22.96 3.48
C LEU A 90 16.12 21.92 2.71
N CYS A 91 16.23 21.90 1.38
CA CYS A 91 15.46 20.98 0.55
C CYS A 91 15.92 19.54 0.71
N ASP A 92 17.22 19.31 0.87
CA ASP A 92 17.74 17.98 1.17
C ASP A 92 17.17 17.43 2.48
N ASN A 93 17.11 18.25 3.53
CA ASN A 93 16.49 17.85 4.80
C ASN A 93 14.99 17.61 4.65
N ILE A 94 14.27 18.49 3.93
CA ILE A 94 12.82 18.31 3.71
C ILE A 94 12.52 17.02 2.95
N VAL A 95 13.29 16.72 1.90
CA VAL A 95 13.11 15.50 1.09
C VAL A 95 13.53 14.27 1.90
N TRP A 96 14.64 14.34 2.63
CA TRP A 96 15.09 13.23 3.46
C TRP A 96 14.08 12.86 4.55
N TYR A 97 13.65 13.82 5.36
CA TYR A 97 12.74 13.56 6.46
C TYR A 97 11.28 13.44 6.01
N GLY A 98 10.86 14.34 5.13
CA GLY A 98 9.48 14.46 4.64
C GLY A 98 9.09 13.43 3.60
N ASP A 99 10.06 12.79 2.94
CA ASP A 99 9.82 11.73 1.97
C ASP A 99 10.43 10.40 2.42
N PHE A 100 11.76 10.27 2.43
CA PHE A 100 12.43 8.98 2.69
C PHE A 100 12.10 8.40 4.06
N VAL A 101 12.44 9.12 5.13
CA VAL A 101 12.32 8.62 6.51
C VAL A 101 10.85 8.40 6.85
N LYS A 102 9.99 9.37 6.55
CA LYS A 102 8.55 9.27 6.78
C LYS A 102 7.95 8.06 6.09
N ASN A 103 8.15 7.90 4.77
CA ASN A 103 7.58 6.77 4.05
C ASN A 103 8.18 5.44 4.50
N SER A 104 9.48 5.42 4.85
CA SER A 104 10.12 4.22 5.36
C SER A 104 9.51 3.75 6.67
N ILE A 105 9.28 4.66 7.60
CA ILE A 105 8.61 4.36 8.87
C ILE A 105 7.19 3.85 8.63
N VAL A 106 6.40 4.52 7.78
CA VAL A 106 5.01 4.13 7.51
C VAL A 106 4.93 2.73 6.89
N VAL A 107 5.81 2.42 5.92
CA VAL A 107 5.88 1.08 5.32
C VAL A 107 6.24 0.01 6.33
N CYS A 108 7.26 0.25 7.16
CA CYS A 108 7.61 -0.67 8.24
C CYS A 108 6.43 -0.89 9.20
N ILE A 109 5.72 0.17 9.58
CA ILE A 109 4.56 0.09 10.48
C ILE A 109 3.46 -0.76 9.86
N PHE A 110 3.04 -0.49 8.62
CA PHE A 110 1.94 -1.25 8.04
C PHE A 110 2.32 -2.73 7.83
N MET A 111 3.58 -3.03 7.47
CA MET A 111 4.07 -4.41 7.38
C MET A 111 3.99 -5.14 8.73
N ILE A 112 4.37 -4.48 9.82
CA ILE A 112 4.26 -5.04 11.18
C ILE A 112 2.78 -5.30 11.52
N ILE A 113 1.90 -4.35 11.24
CA ILE A 113 0.45 -4.48 11.49
C ILE A 113 -0.13 -5.67 10.73
N ASP A 114 0.24 -5.87 9.46
CA ASP A 114 -0.25 -7.00 8.67
C ASP A 114 0.29 -8.35 9.16
N ILE A 115 1.57 -8.40 9.55
CA ILE A 115 2.15 -9.60 10.18
C ILE A 115 1.39 -9.94 11.47
N MET A 116 1.15 -8.95 12.35
CA MET A 116 0.38 -9.14 13.58
C MET A 116 -1.06 -9.61 13.31
N THR A 117 -1.70 -9.04 12.29
CA THR A 117 -3.04 -9.41 11.85
C THR A 117 -3.09 -10.87 11.42
N VAL A 118 -2.17 -11.30 10.57
CA VAL A 118 -2.09 -12.70 10.10
C VAL A 118 -1.80 -13.67 11.25
N ILE A 119 -0.87 -13.33 12.16
CA ILE A 119 -0.58 -14.16 13.34
C ILE A 119 -1.83 -14.35 14.19
N LYS A 120 -2.60 -13.29 14.43
CA LYS A 120 -3.83 -13.37 15.23
C LYS A 120 -4.90 -14.22 14.56
N VAL A 121 -5.13 -14.04 13.26
CA VAL A 121 -6.07 -14.87 12.49
C VAL A 121 -5.71 -16.35 12.61
N ARG A 122 -4.42 -16.69 12.41
CA ARG A 122 -3.92 -18.06 12.56
C ARG A 122 -4.14 -18.61 13.97
N LYS A 123 -3.85 -17.82 15.01
CA LYS A 123 -4.05 -18.25 16.41
C LYS A 123 -5.52 -18.53 16.71
N VAL A 124 -6.41 -17.55 16.47
CA VAL A 124 -7.86 -17.70 16.69
C VAL A 124 -8.39 -18.95 16.02
N ARG A 125 -7.86 -19.24 14.84
CA ARG A 125 -8.24 -20.42 14.08
C ARG A 125 -7.71 -21.72 14.64
N LEU A 126 -6.43 -21.81 15.01
CA LEU A 126 -5.87 -23.01 15.64
C LEU A 126 -6.69 -23.41 16.88
N PHE A 127 -7.14 -22.44 17.66
CA PHE A 127 -8.07 -22.67 18.78
C PHE A 127 -9.45 -23.19 18.32
N SER A 128 -9.92 -22.79 17.14
CA SER A 128 -11.19 -23.24 16.57
C SER A 128 -11.12 -24.59 15.82
N VAL A 129 -9.93 -25.09 15.47
CA VAL A 129 -9.70 -26.30 14.66
C VAL A 129 -9.90 -27.61 15.46
N ASN A 130 -10.01 -27.55 16.79
CA ASN A 130 -10.41 -28.71 17.60
C ASN A 130 -11.78 -29.30 17.19
N ASN A 131 -12.57 -28.58 16.38
CA ASN A 131 -13.75 -29.10 15.69
C ASN A 131 -13.42 -29.41 14.21
N LYS A 132 -13.31 -30.71 13.89
CA LYS A 132 -13.01 -31.30 12.57
C LYS A 132 -13.80 -30.66 11.42
N ASN A 133 -13.17 -29.83 10.57
CA ASN A 133 -13.81 -29.36 9.34
C ASN A 133 -12.82 -29.10 8.17
N LYS A 134 -13.13 -29.68 7.00
CA LYS A 134 -12.40 -29.57 5.71
C LYS A 134 -12.26 -28.13 5.18
N ASN A 135 -13.08 -27.20 5.66
CA ASN A 135 -12.97 -25.77 5.35
C ASN A 135 -11.67 -25.14 5.90
N ASN A 136 -10.87 -25.90 6.67
CA ASN A 136 -9.67 -25.36 7.28
C ASN A 136 -8.51 -25.07 6.31
N GLU A 137 -8.33 -25.92 5.30
CA GLU A 137 -7.19 -25.81 4.37
C GLU A 137 -7.34 -24.64 3.38
N SER A 138 -8.51 -24.46 2.76
CA SER A 138 -8.70 -23.44 1.71
C SER A 138 -8.57 -22.00 2.21
N ILE A 139 -9.05 -21.73 3.42
CA ILE A 139 -8.92 -20.41 4.06
C ILE A 139 -7.47 -20.22 4.57
N SER A 140 -6.79 -21.28 5.03
CA SER A 140 -5.37 -21.19 5.47
C SER A 140 -4.47 -20.81 4.30
N GLU A 141 -4.78 -21.36 3.12
CA GLU A 141 -4.15 -20.96 1.87
C GLU A 141 -4.43 -19.50 1.50
N ARG A 142 -5.65 -18.99 1.75
CA ARG A 142 -5.98 -17.58 1.56
C ARG A 142 -5.17 -16.67 2.48
N GLU A 143 -5.04 -17.02 3.76
CA GLU A 143 -4.21 -16.28 4.73
C GLU A 143 -2.73 -16.25 4.32
N ARG A 144 -2.19 -17.40 3.88
CA ARG A 144 -0.81 -17.51 3.40
C ARG A 144 -0.57 -16.65 2.16
N ARG A 145 -1.49 -16.67 1.20
CA ARG A 145 -1.43 -15.80 0.02
C ARG A 145 -1.47 -14.32 0.41
N PHE A 146 -2.35 -13.97 1.33
CA PHE A 146 -2.47 -12.59 1.79
C PHE A 146 -1.20 -12.08 2.52
N LEU A 147 -0.58 -12.91 3.35
CA LEU A 147 0.71 -12.57 3.97
C LEU A 147 1.79 -12.35 2.91
N LYS A 148 1.89 -13.25 1.93
CA LYS A 148 2.84 -13.10 0.82
C LYS A 148 2.60 -11.81 0.05
N GLN A 149 1.34 -11.50 -0.26
CA GLN A 149 0.97 -10.26 -0.93
C GLN A 149 1.49 -9.05 -0.18
N THR A 150 1.12 -8.90 1.10
CA THR A 150 1.42 -7.68 1.85
C THR A 150 2.92 -7.50 2.11
N VAL A 151 3.62 -8.60 2.42
CA VAL A 151 5.07 -8.57 2.57
C VAL A 151 5.76 -8.21 1.26
N SER A 152 5.31 -8.77 0.13
CA SER A 152 5.85 -8.42 -1.19
C SER A 152 5.59 -6.96 -1.56
N GLN A 153 4.40 -6.43 -1.29
CA GLN A 153 4.09 -5.01 -1.52
C GLN A 153 5.01 -4.11 -0.70
N GLY A 154 5.12 -4.36 0.61
CA GLY A 154 6.01 -3.58 1.49
C GLY A 154 7.48 -3.63 1.08
N ILE A 155 7.99 -4.81 0.67
CA ILE A 155 9.35 -4.95 0.14
C ILE A 155 9.55 -4.13 -1.13
N VAL A 156 8.59 -4.15 -2.05
CA VAL A 156 8.68 -3.39 -3.31
C VAL A 156 8.73 -1.88 -3.06
N PHE A 157 7.91 -1.36 -2.15
CA PHE A 157 7.99 0.06 -1.73
C PHE A 157 9.33 0.37 -1.04
N MET A 158 9.83 -0.50 -0.16
CA MET A 158 11.14 -0.30 0.48
C MET A 158 12.31 -0.26 -0.49
N VAL A 159 12.36 -1.23 -1.41
CA VAL A 159 13.43 -1.34 -2.40
C VAL A 159 13.45 -0.11 -3.31
N GLU A 160 12.26 0.36 -3.71
CA GLU A 160 12.14 1.56 -4.52
C GLU A 160 12.65 2.81 -3.79
N LEU A 161 12.24 3.05 -2.54
CA LEU A 161 12.75 4.16 -1.73
C LEU A 161 14.27 4.14 -1.59
N ILE A 162 14.84 2.98 -1.24
CA ILE A 162 16.29 2.83 -1.09
C ILE A 162 16.99 3.09 -2.43
N THR A 163 16.43 2.57 -3.53
CA THR A 163 16.98 2.74 -4.87
C THR A 163 16.99 4.21 -5.27
N TRP A 164 15.87 4.93 -5.09
CA TRP A 164 15.76 6.33 -5.47
C TRP A 164 16.77 7.21 -4.70
N PHE A 165 16.87 7.04 -3.38
CA PHE A 165 17.75 7.84 -2.53
C PHE A 165 19.25 7.45 -2.63
N SER A 166 19.56 6.30 -3.22
CA SER A 166 20.93 5.81 -3.33
C SER A 166 21.47 5.77 -4.77
N ILE A 167 20.65 6.06 -5.79
CA ILE A 167 21.01 5.81 -7.18
C ILE A 167 22.29 6.55 -7.61
N ASP A 168 22.39 7.82 -7.26
CA ASP A 168 23.55 8.67 -7.59
C ASP A 168 24.84 8.21 -6.87
N LYS A 169 24.71 7.44 -5.77
CA LYS A 169 25.84 6.84 -5.05
C LYS A 169 26.27 5.50 -5.67
N ILE A 170 25.36 4.82 -6.35
CA ILE A 170 25.56 3.46 -6.87
C ILE A 170 26.05 3.47 -8.32
N THR A 171 25.66 4.47 -9.10
CA THR A 171 26.06 4.57 -10.51
C THR A 171 26.23 6.01 -10.97
N SER A 172 27.14 6.23 -11.92
CA SER A 172 27.28 7.50 -12.65
C SER A 172 26.70 7.43 -14.07
N ASN A 173 26.05 6.31 -14.43
CA ASN A 173 25.45 6.14 -15.74
C ASN A 173 24.15 6.97 -15.84
N LYS A 174 24.21 8.05 -16.61
CA LYS A 174 23.09 9.00 -16.80
C LYS A 174 21.81 8.33 -17.32
N VAL A 175 21.91 7.27 -18.12
CA VAL A 175 20.73 6.54 -18.61
C VAL A 175 20.08 5.75 -17.48
N VAL A 176 20.89 5.08 -16.65
CA VAL A 176 20.40 4.31 -15.50
C VAL A 176 19.78 5.25 -14.47
N ILE A 177 20.44 6.37 -14.15
CA ILE A 177 19.91 7.41 -13.25
C ILE A 177 18.59 7.94 -13.80
N PHE A 178 18.51 8.29 -15.09
CA PHE A 178 17.27 8.75 -15.72
C PHE A 178 16.13 7.74 -15.61
N LEU A 179 16.39 6.48 -15.94
CA LEU A 179 15.36 5.43 -15.90
C LEU A 179 14.87 5.16 -14.48
N LEU A 180 15.78 5.04 -13.52
CA LEU A 180 15.42 4.70 -12.14
C LEU A 180 14.81 5.91 -11.41
N SER A 181 15.37 7.11 -11.52
CA SER A 181 14.78 8.30 -10.88
C SER A 181 13.45 8.73 -11.53
N GLY A 182 13.30 8.55 -12.84
CA GLY A 182 12.13 8.99 -13.59
C GLY A 182 10.97 7.99 -13.58
N TYR A 183 11.25 6.68 -13.62
CA TYR A 183 10.23 5.65 -13.80
C TYR A 183 10.09 4.65 -12.64
N ALA A 184 10.99 4.63 -11.64
CA ALA A 184 10.83 3.72 -10.51
C ALA A 184 9.49 3.94 -9.77
N PHE A 185 9.06 5.20 -9.60
CA PHE A 185 7.74 5.52 -9.03
C PHE A 185 6.57 4.96 -9.84
N THR A 186 6.69 4.86 -11.16
CA THR A 186 5.63 4.22 -11.97
C THR A 186 5.70 2.70 -11.82
N LEU A 187 6.92 2.15 -11.82
CA LEU A 187 7.16 0.73 -11.70
C LEU A 187 6.65 0.17 -10.37
N VAL A 188 6.84 0.86 -9.24
CA VAL A 188 6.37 0.40 -7.92
C VAL A 188 4.85 0.22 -7.89
N HIS A 189 4.09 1.14 -8.51
CA HIS A 189 2.63 1.03 -8.59
C HIS A 189 2.16 -0.08 -9.53
N VAL A 190 2.86 -0.29 -10.64
CA VAL A 190 2.59 -1.42 -11.54
C VAL A 190 2.84 -2.75 -10.82
N LEU A 191 3.98 -2.87 -10.13
CA LEU A 191 4.33 -4.05 -9.35
C LEU A 191 3.33 -4.29 -8.22
N ASP A 192 2.89 -3.24 -7.52
CA ASP A 192 1.85 -3.32 -6.48
C ASP A 192 0.58 -3.99 -7.03
N GLY A 193 0.08 -3.51 -8.18
CA GLY A 193 -1.08 -4.11 -8.85
C GLY A 193 -0.85 -5.56 -9.29
N ILE A 194 0.32 -5.87 -9.86
CA ILE A 194 0.69 -7.23 -10.26
C ILE A 194 0.71 -8.18 -9.05
N ILE A 195 1.29 -7.74 -7.93
CA ILE A 195 1.34 -8.52 -6.68
C ILE A 195 -0.08 -8.86 -6.21
N VAL A 196 -1.01 -7.89 -6.23
CA VAL A 196 -2.42 -8.14 -5.91
C VAL A 196 -3.01 -9.21 -6.83
N LEU A 197 -2.81 -9.11 -8.15
CA LEU A 197 -3.33 -10.10 -9.11
C LEU A 197 -2.73 -11.49 -8.92
N MET A 198 -1.44 -11.59 -8.61
CA MET A 198 -0.75 -12.86 -8.39
C MET A 198 -1.28 -13.62 -7.17
N PHE A 199 -1.53 -12.91 -6.07
CA PHE A 199 -1.89 -13.54 -4.79
C PHE A 199 -3.40 -13.63 -4.53
N ASN A 200 -4.25 -13.00 -5.34
CA ASN A 200 -5.71 -13.05 -5.19
C ASN A 200 -6.40 -13.72 -6.40
N PRO A 201 -6.53 -15.05 -6.41
CA PRO A 201 -7.23 -15.75 -7.48
C PRO A 201 -8.68 -15.30 -7.64
N GLU A 202 -9.34 -14.83 -6.58
CA GLU A 202 -10.70 -14.30 -6.60
C GLU A 202 -10.80 -13.07 -7.52
N ILE A 203 -9.80 -12.18 -7.48
CA ILE A 203 -9.75 -10.98 -8.34
C ILE A 203 -9.52 -11.40 -9.80
N ARG A 204 -8.62 -12.37 -10.05
CA ARG A 204 -8.39 -12.87 -11.42
C ARG A 204 -9.64 -13.52 -12.00
N SER A 205 -10.38 -14.29 -11.19
CA SER A 205 -11.64 -14.92 -11.62
C SER A 205 -12.69 -13.87 -11.93
N PHE A 206 -12.79 -12.81 -11.12
CA PHE A 206 -13.70 -11.69 -11.36
C PHE A 206 -13.37 -10.97 -12.67
N LEU A 207 -12.10 -10.65 -12.92
CA LEU A 207 -11.64 -9.99 -14.14
C LEU A 207 -11.75 -10.88 -15.39
N GLY A 208 -11.57 -12.19 -15.24
CA GLY A 208 -11.66 -13.16 -16.33
C GLY A 208 -13.08 -13.60 -16.68
N CYS A 209 -14.13 -12.98 -16.11
CA CYS A 209 -15.54 -13.35 -16.30
C CYS A 209 -15.82 -14.86 -16.20
N THR A 210 -15.04 -15.59 -15.40
CA THR A 210 -15.25 -17.02 -15.21
C THR A 210 -16.44 -17.18 -14.28
N LYS A 211 -17.57 -17.68 -14.82
CA LYS A 211 -18.84 -17.88 -14.10
C LYS A 211 -18.57 -18.41 -12.69
N ASN A 212 -18.93 -17.62 -11.67
CA ASN A 212 -18.94 -18.04 -10.27
C ASN A 212 -19.67 -19.40 -10.17
N LYS A 213 -18.97 -20.46 -9.74
CA LYS A 213 -19.69 -21.53 -9.03
C LYS A 213 -20.28 -20.86 -7.79
N PRO A 214 -21.60 -20.96 -7.56
CA PRO A 214 -22.26 -20.24 -6.49
C PRO A 214 -21.61 -20.60 -5.16
N ILE A 215 -21.27 -19.57 -4.38
CA ILE A 215 -20.87 -19.70 -2.98
C ILE A 215 -22.06 -20.35 -2.27
N ARG A 216 -21.96 -21.66 -2.02
CA ARG A 216 -22.99 -22.41 -1.30
C ARG A 216 -22.97 -21.93 0.14
N ASN A 217 -23.86 -21.01 0.49
CA ASN A 217 -24.24 -20.73 1.86
C ASN A 217 -24.80 -22.02 2.47
N GLN A 218 -23.96 -22.83 3.11
CA GLN A 218 -24.42 -23.86 4.04
C GLN A 218 -24.50 -23.24 5.43
N VAL A 219 -25.59 -22.53 5.67
CA VAL A 219 -26.12 -22.31 7.03
C VAL A 219 -27.57 -22.80 6.99
N ASN A 220 -27.74 -24.12 6.98
CA ASN A 220 -29.00 -24.72 7.37
C ASN A 220 -28.99 -24.81 8.89
N ILE A 221 -29.52 -23.79 9.56
CA ILE A 221 -29.92 -23.90 10.96
C ILE A 221 -31.21 -24.71 10.95
N SER A 222 -31.11 -26.01 11.19
CA SER A 222 -32.24 -26.85 11.56
C SER A 222 -32.67 -26.45 12.98
N VAL A 223 -33.69 -25.60 13.09
CA VAL A 223 -34.42 -25.42 14.34
C VAL A 223 -35.29 -26.66 14.52
N ASN A 224 -34.77 -27.66 15.24
CA ASN A 224 -35.61 -28.70 15.83
C ASN A 224 -36.41 -28.04 16.96
N THR A 225 -37.69 -27.76 16.70
CA THR A 225 -38.67 -27.55 17.76
C THR A 225 -39.26 -28.91 18.10
N THR A 226 -38.90 -29.44 19.27
CA THR A 226 -39.60 -30.53 19.92
C THR A 226 -39.95 -30.10 21.34
N VAL A 227 -41.23 -30.37 21.64
CA VAL A 227 -42.00 -30.17 22.89
C VAL A 227 -42.53 -28.76 23.12
#